data_AF-A0A926ZYH2-F1
#
_entry.id   AF-A0A926ZYH2-F1
#
_cell.length_a   1.000
_cell.length_b   1.000
_cell.length_c   1.000
_cell.angle_alpha   90.00
_cell.angle_beta   90.00
_cell.angle_gamma   90.00
#
_symmetry.space_group_name_H-M   'P 1'
#
loop_
_entity.id
_entity.type
_entity.pdbx_description
1 polymer ?
#
loop_
_entity_poly.entity_id
_entity_poly.type
_entity_poly.pdbx_seq_one_letter_code
_entity_poly.pdbx_strand_id
1 'polypeptide(L)'
;MEREAVTIRIPAVLLQQAKQLRESSESFNEMVVEAIAREVRRRRALAAHQRIVARSAEVEATTGIQSTSVDLIRQLRAGEGRRD
;
A
#
# COMPACT_ATOMS: atom_id res chain seq x y z
N MET A 1 -9.00 -26.36 -6.21
CA MET A 1 -8.49 -25.07 -6.72
C MET A 1 -8.30 -25.22 -8.21
N GLU A 2 -9.06 -24.48 -9.01
CA GLU A 2 -8.83 -24.41 -10.45
C GLU A 2 -7.45 -23.79 -10.70
N ARG A 3 -6.63 -24.46 -11.50
CA ARG A 3 -5.29 -23.99 -11.87
C ARG A 3 -5.35 -23.53 -13.31
N GLU A 4 -5.29 -22.23 -13.52
CA GLU A 4 -5.09 -21.65 -14.85
C GLU A 4 -3.59 -21.57 -15.15
N ALA A 5 -3.19 -22.03 -16.32
CA ALA A 5 -1.81 -21.95 -16.79
C ALA A 5 -1.68 -20.84 -17.83
N VAL A 6 -0.70 -19.94 -17.62
CA VAL A 6 -0.39 -18.85 -18.54
C VAL A 6 1.06 -19.02 -19.01
N THR A 7 1.27 -18.99 -20.33
CA THR A 7 2.61 -19.01 -20.91
C THR A 7 3.04 -17.58 -21.24
N ILE A 8 4.16 -17.14 -20.67
CA ILE A 8 4.69 -15.78 -20.87
C ILE A 8 6.01 -15.87 -21.62
N ARG A 9 6.19 -15.03 -22.64
CA ARG A 9 7.47 -14.87 -23.33
C ARG A 9 8.31 -13.83 -22.60
N ILE A 10 9.48 -14.25 -22.12
CA ILE A 10 10.42 -13.39 -21.40
C ILE A 10 11.64 -13.16 -22.30
N PRO A 11 12.12 -11.92 -22.44
CA PRO A 11 13.38 -11.64 -23.11
C PRO A 11 14.53 -12.46 -22.52
N ALA A 12 15.39 -13.02 -23.37
CA ALA A 12 16.45 -13.92 -22.95
C ALA A 12 17.39 -13.31 -21.88
N VAL A 13 17.66 -12.01 -21.98
CA VAL A 13 18.49 -11.28 -21.01
C VAL A 13 17.89 -11.32 -19.61
N LEU A 14 16.59 -11.04 -19.49
CA LEU A 14 15.90 -11.04 -18.19
C LEU A 14 15.79 -12.45 -17.61
N LEU A 15 15.61 -13.46 -18.48
CA LEU A 15 15.59 -14.86 -18.07
C LEU A 15 16.94 -15.31 -17.51
N GLN A 16 18.06 -14.86 -18.10
CA GLN A 16 19.40 -15.14 -17.57
C GLN A 16 19.64 -14.48 -16.21
N GLN A 17 19.28 -13.20 -16.08
CA GLN A 17 19.39 -12.49 -14.80
C GLN A 17 18.55 -13.16 -13.70
N ALA A 18 17.31 -13.54 -14.01
CA ALA A 18 16.44 -14.23 -13.07
C ALA A 18 17.01 -15.60 -12.64
N LYS A 19 17.66 -16.33 -13.55
CA LYS A 19 18.33 -17.60 -13.22
C LYS A 19 19.55 -17.41 -12.30
N GLN A 20 20.29 -16.31 -12.45
CA GLN A 20 21.44 -16.00 -11.59
C GLN A 20 21.03 -15.61 -10.17
N LEU A 21 19.85 -15.01 -10.02
CA LEU A 21 19.25 -14.64 -8.72
C LEU A 21 18.65 -15.83 -7.97
N ARG A 22 18.51 -16.99 -8.62
CA ARG A 22 17.88 -18.16 -8.01
C ARG A 22 18.79 -18.74 -6.93
N GLU A 23 18.29 -18.84 -5.70
CA GLU A 23 18.92 -19.70 -4.70
C GLU A 23 18.77 -21.17 -5.13
N SER A 24 19.79 -21.98 -4.88
CA SER A 24 20.01 -23.25 -5.57
C SER A 24 18.87 -24.27 -5.45
N SER A 25 18.01 -24.16 -4.44
CA SER A 25 16.96 -25.13 -4.11
C SER A 25 15.55 -24.83 -4.67
N GLU A 26 15.29 -23.66 -5.24
CA GLU A 26 13.92 -23.29 -5.65
C GLU A 26 13.62 -23.58 -7.12
N SER A 27 12.38 -23.96 -7.42
CA SER A 27 11.90 -24.04 -8.81
C SER A 27 11.79 -22.64 -9.39
N PHE A 28 12.29 -22.44 -10.61
CA PHE A 28 12.18 -21.15 -11.30
C PHE A 28 10.71 -20.69 -11.43
N ASN A 29 9.78 -21.62 -11.60
CA ASN A 29 8.35 -21.31 -11.66
C ASN A 29 7.83 -20.78 -10.32
N GLU A 30 8.26 -21.35 -9.20
CA GLU A 30 7.85 -20.89 -7.86
C GLU A 30 8.34 -19.47 -7.61
N MET A 31 9.60 -19.19 -7.93
CA MET A 31 10.18 -17.84 -7.86
C MET A 31 9.39 -16.83 -8.70
N VAL A 32 8.98 -17.20 -9.92
CA VAL A 32 8.16 -16.33 -10.78
C VAL A 32 6.77 -16.10 -10.18
N VAL A 33 6.12 -17.13 -9.67
CA VAL A 33 4.80 -17.02 -9.01
C VAL A 33 4.88 -16.10 -7.79
N GLU A 34 5.92 -16.25 -6.96
CA GLU A 34 6.12 -15.39 -5.80
C GLU A 34 6.37 -13.93 -6.20
N ALA A 35 7.23 -13.71 -7.20
CA ALA A 35 7.51 -12.37 -7.71
C ALA A 35 6.22 -11.68 -8.21
N ILE A 36 5.37 -12.40 -8.94
CA ILE A 36 4.06 -11.89 -9.40
C ILE A 36 3.15 -11.60 -8.21
N ALA A 37 3.07 -12.49 -7.23
CA ALA A 37 2.23 -12.29 -6.04
C ALA A 37 2.66 -11.04 -5.25
N ARG A 38 3.97 -10.84 -5.07
CA ARG A 38 4.55 -9.66 -4.43
C ARG A 38 4.23 -8.40 -5.21
N GLU A 39 4.32 -8.45 -6.52
CA GLU A 39 4.01 -7.33 -7.40
C GLU A 39 2.54 -6.93 -7.35
N VAL A 40 1.62 -7.91 -7.41
CA VAL A 40 0.18 -7.67 -7.29
C VAL A 40 -0.14 -7.03 -5.94
N ARG A 41 0.44 -7.55 -4.84
CA ARG A 41 0.26 -6.99 -3.51
C ARG A 41 0.75 -5.54 -3.42
N ARG A 42 1.93 -5.25 -3.98
CA ARG A 42 2.51 -3.91 -4.04
C ARG A 42 1.63 -2.93 -4.81
N ARG A 43 1.13 -3.32 -5.99
CA ARG A 43 0.23 -2.46 -6.79
C ARG A 43 -1.09 -2.18 -6.07
N ARG A 44 -1.67 -3.19 -5.41
CA ARG A 44 -2.89 -3.01 -4.60
C ARG A 44 -2.67 -2.05 -3.45
N ALA A 45 -1.56 -2.20 -2.72
CA ALA A 45 -1.20 -1.29 -1.64
C ALA A 45 -1.01 0.15 -2.14
N LEU A 46 -0.32 0.34 -3.27
CA LEU A 46 -0.15 1.66 -3.88
C LEU A 46 -1.49 2.29 -4.27
N ALA A 47 -2.37 1.53 -4.92
CA ALA A 47 -3.70 2.00 -5.29
C ALA A 47 -4.56 2.36 -4.06
N ALA A 48 -4.46 1.57 -2.98
CA ALA A 48 -5.14 1.88 -1.73
C ALA A 48 -4.61 3.19 -1.11
N HIS A 49 -3.29 3.36 -1.07
CA HIS A 49 -2.68 4.59 -0.59
C HIS A 49 -3.12 5.81 -1.40
N GLN A 50 -3.14 5.71 -2.72
CA GLN A 50 -3.62 6.79 -3.61
C GLN A 50 -5.08 7.15 -3.34
N ARG A 51 -5.95 6.17 -3.07
CA ARG A 51 -7.35 6.43 -2.69
C ARG A 51 -7.45 7.16 -1.35
N ILE A 52 -6.61 6.81 -0.37
CA ILE A 52 -6.58 7.49 0.92
C ILE A 52 -6.17 8.96 0.71
N VAL A 53 -5.09 9.20 -0.03
CA VAL A 53 -4.60 10.56 -0.31
C VAL A 53 -5.67 11.39 -1.03
N ALA A 54 -6.30 10.84 -2.07
CA ALA A 54 -7.37 11.52 -2.79
C ALA A 54 -8.56 11.85 -1.87
N ARG A 55 -8.97 10.88 -1.04
CA ARG A 55 -10.07 11.07 -0.09
C ARG A 55 -9.75 12.11 0.98
N SER A 56 -8.52 12.12 1.50
CA SER A 56 -8.06 13.14 2.45
C SER A 56 -8.10 14.52 1.84
N ALA A 57 -7.67 14.67 0.58
CA ALA A 57 -7.73 15.95 -0.14
C ALA A 57 -9.19 16.41 -0.38
N GLU A 58 -10.11 15.51 -0.72
CA GLU A 58 -11.54 15.84 -0.83
C GLU A 58 -12.12 16.34 0.50
N VAL A 59 -11.79 15.66 1.61
CA VAL A 59 -12.25 16.03 2.94
C VAL A 59 -11.68 17.39 3.34
N GLU A 60 -10.37 17.61 3.14
CA GLU A 60 -9.72 18.90 3.43
C GLU A 60 -10.32 20.05 2.60
N ALA A 61 -10.59 19.82 1.31
CA ALA A 61 -11.24 20.82 0.46
C ALA A 61 -12.67 21.15 0.92
N THR A 62 -13.40 20.17 1.47
CA THR A 62 -14.79 20.34 1.90
C THR A 62 -14.91 20.92 3.31
N THR A 63 -14.06 20.48 4.24
CA THR A 63 -14.13 20.81 5.67
C THR A 63 -13.08 21.83 6.12
N GLY A 64 -12.15 22.21 5.25
CA GLY A 64 -10.95 22.95 5.62
C GLY A 64 -9.96 22.08 6.39
N ILE A 65 -8.85 22.68 6.82
CA ILE A 65 -7.92 22.03 7.75
C ILE A 65 -8.68 21.86 9.08
N GLN A 66 -8.91 20.61 9.51
CA GLN A 66 -9.44 20.37 10.85
C GLN A 66 -8.50 21.03 11.87
N SER A 67 -9.03 22.01 12.61
CA SER A 67 -8.30 22.64 13.70
C SER A 67 -7.90 21.58 14.72
N THR A 68 -6.66 21.66 15.19
CA THR A 68 -6.14 20.67 16.12
C THR A 68 -7.03 20.67 17.37
N SER A 69 -7.51 19.49 17.78
CA SER A 69 -8.34 19.38 18.99
C SER A 69 -7.55 19.66 20.26
N VAL A 70 -6.24 19.88 20.16
CA VAL A 70 -5.33 20.14 21.29
C VAL A 70 -5.73 21.41 22.02
N ASP A 71 -6.06 22.48 21.30
CA ASP A 71 -6.44 23.76 21.91
C ASP A 71 -7.79 23.65 22.63
N LEU A 72 -8.77 22.97 22.01
CA LEU A 72 -10.07 22.69 22.64
C LEU A 72 -9.93 21.81 23.91
N ILE A 73 -9.10 20.77 23.86
CA ILE A 73 -8.82 19.92 25.02
C ILE A 73 -8.14 20.71 26.13
N ARG A 74 -7.24 21.65 25.79
CA ARG A 74 -6.57 22.52 26.76
C ARG A 74 -7.56 23.48 27.42
N GLN A 75 -8.47 24.09 26.65
CA GLN A 75 -9.55 24.96 27.15
C GLN A 75 -10.47 24.22 28.13
N LEU A 76 -10.93 23.02 27.76
CA LEU A 76 -11.77 22.18 28.63
C LEU A 76 -11.05 21.75 29.92
N ARG A 77 -9.73 21.47 29.85
CA ARG A 77 -8.93 21.14 31.05
C ARG A 77 -8.65 22.34 31.95
N ALA A 78 -8.56 23.54 31.38
CA ALA A 78 -8.36 24.80 32.10
C ALA A 78 -9.62 25.25 32.88
N GLY A 79 -10.74 24.56 32.71
CA GLY A 79 -11.98 24.82 33.45
C GLY A 79 -12.91 25.82 32.78
N GLU A 80 -12.67 26.21 31.52
CA GLU A 80 -13.64 26.97 30.73
C GLU A 80 -14.91 26.13 30.56
N GLY A 81 -15.96 26.47 31.33
CA GLY A 81 -17.23 25.75 31.36
C GLY A 81 -17.65 25.24 32.74
N ARG A 82 -16.81 25.33 33.79
CA ARG A 82 -17.30 25.23 35.17
C ARG A 82 -18.11 26.50 35.47
N ARG A 83 -19.43 26.37 35.44
CA ARG A 83 -20.33 27.34 36.09
C ARG A 83 -20.26 27.07 37.58
N ASP A 84 -19.82 28.06 38.34
CA ASP A 84 -19.92 28.10 39.80
C ASP A 84 -21.39 28.14 40.25
#